data_AF-A0A8J8TQI4-F1
#
_entry.id   AF-A0A8J8TQI4-F1
#
_cell.length_a   1.000
_cell.length_b   1.000
_cell.length_c   1.000
_cell.angle_alpha   90.00
_cell.angle_beta   90.00
_cell.angle_gamma   90.00
#
_symmetry.space_group_name_H-M   'P 1'
#
loop_
_entity.id
_entity.type
_entity.pdbx_description
1 polymer ?
#
loop_
_entity_poly.entity_id
_entity_poly.type
_entity_poly.pdbx_seq_one_letter_code
_entity_poly.pdbx_strand_id
1 'polypeptide(L)'
;MRRRTLLRSSGIIVGAALTGGSIGATAAESDEREEPEPLEFDGEGVSVTDEFSIDGGPTVIEATHDGNSTFVIQFVPLEDGVDYRLLEHTGEFDGSAGAFVEEGSYVIYVDADGAWDVVVRQPRVSDDDAERPPLTIEGTGSNWSGPILFEETTRIAAFYEDNSNIRVEVVPQGIDDTEFVWNGSELVFDAIGPFAGVTSINTEDVGYIDITAVGDWTIELT
;
A
#
# COMPACT_ATOMS: atom_id res chain seq x y z
N MET A 1 26.78 82.52 9.86
CA MET A 1 25.71 83.53 9.66
C MET A 1 24.72 83.01 8.60
N ARG A 2 23.41 82.97 8.94
CA ARG A 2 22.19 83.03 8.08
C ARG A 2 22.00 81.97 6.95
N ARG A 3 21.00 81.07 7.08
CA ARG A 3 19.59 81.09 6.52
C ARG A 3 19.56 80.88 4.97
N ARG A 4 18.82 79.96 4.32
CA ARG A 4 17.37 79.56 4.33
C ARG A 4 17.20 78.35 3.33
N THR A 5 16.40 77.30 3.61
CA THR A 5 14.98 77.00 3.18
C THR A 5 14.85 76.68 1.66
N LEU A 6 14.14 75.68 1.08
CA LEU A 6 12.84 74.95 1.26
C LEU A 6 12.97 73.55 0.57
N LEU A 7 12.46 72.41 1.08
CA LEU A 7 11.09 71.85 1.14
C LEU A 7 10.43 71.42 -0.21
N ARG A 8 10.19 70.11 -0.35
CA ARG A 8 9.03 69.40 -0.96
C ARG A 8 9.25 67.89 -0.67
N SER A 9 8.59 67.22 0.28
CA SER A 9 7.16 66.87 0.49
C SER A 9 6.85 65.42 0.07
N SER A 10 6.15 64.71 0.97
CA SER A 10 5.65 63.30 0.98
C SER A 10 6.67 62.30 1.53
N GLY A 11 6.61 61.71 2.73
CA GLY A 11 5.54 61.47 3.73
C GLY A 11 4.61 60.34 3.29
N ILE A 12 4.35 59.22 3.98
CA ILE A 12 4.62 58.63 5.33
C ILE A 12 4.43 57.09 5.08
N ILE A 13 5.13 56.12 5.69
CA ILE A 13 4.68 55.36 6.89
C ILE A 13 5.74 54.29 7.21
N VAL A 14 5.98 54.18 8.52
CA VAL A 14 6.80 53.22 9.27
C VAL A 14 6.22 51.80 9.20
N GLY A 15 7.08 50.80 9.05
CA GLY A 15 6.75 49.40 9.31
C GLY A 15 7.89 48.73 10.07
N ALA A 16 7.64 48.44 11.35
CA ALA A 16 8.56 47.79 12.29
C ALA A 16 8.68 46.28 12.02
N ALA A 17 9.85 45.72 12.33
CA ALA A 17 10.14 44.30 12.30
C ALA A 17 9.40 43.54 13.41
N LEU A 18 8.82 42.38 13.08
CA LEU A 18 8.70 41.23 13.99
C LEU A 18 8.85 39.93 13.20
N THR A 19 9.75 39.10 13.72
CA THR A 19 10.08 37.73 13.35
C THR A 19 8.87 36.82 13.43
N GLY A 20 8.49 36.22 12.30
CA GLY A 20 7.63 35.05 12.24
C GLY A 20 8.39 33.93 11.57
N GLY A 21 8.94 33.01 12.36
CA GLY A 21 9.41 31.73 11.83
C GLY A 21 8.19 30.96 11.39
N SER A 22 8.02 30.78 10.08
CA SER A 22 7.14 29.75 9.56
C SER A 22 7.82 28.41 9.81
N ILE A 23 7.26 27.65 10.77
CA ILE A 23 7.41 26.20 10.79
C ILE A 23 6.79 25.76 9.47
N GLY A 24 7.62 25.33 8.53
CA GLY A 24 7.14 24.64 7.35
C GLY A 24 6.53 23.34 7.85
N ALA A 25 5.20 23.27 7.89
CA ALA A 25 4.52 21.99 7.81
C ALA A 25 4.93 21.43 6.45
N THR A 26 5.72 20.35 6.48
CA THR A 26 5.83 19.48 5.32
C THR A 26 4.43 18.91 5.17
N ALA A 27 3.68 19.39 4.17
CA ALA A 27 2.49 18.70 3.75
C ALA A 27 2.99 17.42 3.11
N ALA A 28 2.54 16.26 3.59
CA ALA A 28 2.71 15.01 2.86
C ALA A 28 2.21 15.25 1.43
N GLU A 29 3.11 15.08 0.46
CA GLU A 29 2.76 15.22 -0.95
C GLU A 29 2.00 13.94 -1.31
N SER A 30 0.66 14.01 -1.27
CA SER A 30 -0.23 12.96 -1.74
C SER A 30 0.21 12.49 -3.13
N ASP A 31 0.40 11.19 -3.33
CA ASP A 31 0.82 10.60 -4.61
C ASP A 31 -0.22 10.92 -5.71
N GLU A 32 0.00 12.00 -6.47
CA GLU A 32 -0.93 12.53 -7.49
C GLU A 32 -0.96 11.69 -8.79
N ARG A 33 -0.37 10.50 -8.80
CA ARG A 33 -0.37 9.62 -9.99
C ARG A 33 -1.77 9.07 -10.24
N GLU A 34 -2.23 9.10 -11.49
CA GLU A 34 -3.48 8.43 -11.87
C GLU A 34 -3.29 6.90 -11.80
N GLU A 35 -4.30 6.18 -11.33
CA GLU A 35 -4.33 4.72 -11.35
C GLU A 35 -4.26 4.21 -12.80
N PRO A 36 -3.26 3.39 -13.17
CA PRO A 36 -3.21 2.75 -14.48
C PRO A 36 -4.41 1.83 -14.73
N GLU A 37 -4.80 1.68 -15.99
CA GLU A 37 -5.84 0.72 -16.38
C GLU A 37 -5.45 -0.70 -15.95
N PRO A 38 -6.41 -1.51 -15.44
CA PRO A 38 -6.15 -2.90 -15.08
C PRO A 38 -5.62 -3.72 -16.26
N LEU A 39 -4.72 -4.65 -15.95
CA LEU A 39 -4.17 -5.59 -16.91
C LEU A 39 -4.76 -6.98 -16.66
N GLU A 40 -5.23 -7.65 -17.71
CA GLU A 40 -5.87 -8.96 -17.62
C GLU A 40 -5.02 -10.02 -18.33
N PHE A 41 -4.87 -11.17 -17.68
CA PHE A 41 -4.15 -12.33 -18.18
C PHE A 41 -4.93 -13.60 -17.89
N ASP A 42 -4.90 -14.55 -18.81
CA ASP A 42 -5.55 -15.86 -18.66
C ASP A 42 -4.65 -16.99 -19.18
N GLY A 43 -4.90 -18.21 -18.70
CA GLY A 43 -4.22 -19.39 -19.21
C GLY A 43 -4.62 -20.71 -18.54
N GLU A 44 -3.85 -21.75 -18.83
CA GLU A 44 -4.03 -23.10 -18.28
C GLU A 44 -2.68 -23.69 -17.89
N GLY A 45 -2.60 -24.23 -16.68
CA GLY A 45 -1.40 -24.87 -16.15
C GLY A 45 -0.20 -23.91 -16.04
N VAL A 46 0.99 -24.49 -16.04
CA VAL A 46 2.26 -23.74 -15.95
C VAL A 46 2.47 -22.85 -17.18
N SER A 47 2.69 -21.55 -16.96
CA SER A 47 2.74 -20.56 -18.04
C SER A 47 3.49 -19.28 -17.65
N VAL A 48 3.80 -18.47 -18.66
CA VAL A 48 4.38 -17.14 -18.52
C VAL A 48 3.62 -16.19 -19.42
N THR A 49 3.22 -15.03 -18.91
CA THR A 49 2.45 -14.01 -19.65
C THR A 49 3.32 -13.19 -20.61
N ASP A 50 2.68 -12.33 -21.38
CA ASP A 50 3.36 -11.21 -22.02
C ASP A 50 3.93 -10.22 -20.96
N GLU A 51 4.88 -9.42 -21.41
CA GLU A 51 5.50 -8.35 -20.61
C GLU A 51 4.51 -7.23 -20.28
N PHE A 52 4.61 -6.69 -19.07
CA PHE A 52 3.87 -5.51 -18.62
C PHE A 52 4.71 -4.61 -17.71
N SER A 53 4.25 -3.38 -17.48
CA SER A 53 4.95 -2.40 -16.65
C SER A 53 4.20 -2.14 -15.34
N ILE A 54 4.98 -1.98 -14.26
CA ILE A 54 4.54 -1.50 -12.95
C ILE A 54 5.17 -0.13 -12.73
N ASP A 55 4.36 0.85 -12.33
CA ASP A 55 4.79 2.23 -12.06
C ASP A 55 5.41 2.38 -10.66
N GLY A 56 5.48 1.29 -9.90
CA GLY A 56 5.96 1.26 -8.53
C GLY A 56 4.88 1.64 -7.52
N GLY A 57 4.85 0.95 -6.39
CA GLY A 57 3.88 1.14 -5.31
C GLY A 57 3.02 -0.10 -5.04
N PRO A 58 1.91 0.07 -4.30
CA PRO A 58 0.94 -1.01 -4.10
C PRO A 58 0.48 -1.57 -5.43
N THR A 59 0.51 -2.89 -5.52
CA THR A 59 0.06 -3.67 -6.67
C THR A 59 -0.72 -4.88 -6.16
N VAL A 60 -1.91 -5.07 -6.71
CA VAL A 60 -2.87 -6.09 -6.30
C VAL A 60 -3.17 -6.99 -7.48
N ILE A 61 -3.26 -8.29 -7.22
CA ILE A 61 -3.83 -9.26 -8.13
C ILE A 61 -5.20 -9.70 -7.62
N GLU A 62 -6.19 -9.73 -8.50
CA GLU A 62 -7.39 -10.55 -8.33
C GLU A 62 -7.20 -11.79 -9.21
N ALA A 63 -7.38 -12.99 -8.65
CA ALA A 63 -7.10 -14.21 -9.38
C ALA A 63 -8.14 -15.30 -9.14
N THR A 64 -8.33 -16.13 -10.15
CA THR A 64 -9.12 -17.36 -10.10
C THR A 64 -8.25 -18.55 -10.49
N HIS A 65 -8.54 -19.73 -9.94
CA HIS A 65 -7.92 -20.98 -10.34
C HIS A 65 -8.90 -22.14 -10.21
N ASP A 66 -9.16 -22.81 -11.33
CA ASP A 66 -10.00 -24.00 -11.44
C ASP A 66 -9.15 -25.28 -11.41
N GLY A 67 -8.30 -25.42 -10.39
CA GLY A 67 -7.42 -26.58 -10.20
C GLY A 67 -7.54 -27.20 -8.81
N ASN A 68 -6.83 -28.31 -8.58
CA ASN A 68 -6.89 -29.05 -7.33
C ASN A 68 -5.53 -29.13 -6.61
N SER A 69 -4.49 -28.54 -7.21
CA SER A 69 -3.13 -28.58 -6.72
C SER A 69 -2.57 -27.17 -6.54
N THR A 70 -1.25 -27.04 -6.59
CA THR A 70 -0.55 -25.77 -6.39
C THR A 70 -1.07 -24.70 -7.35
N PHE A 71 -1.27 -23.50 -6.81
CA PHE A 71 -1.49 -22.27 -7.55
C PHE A 71 -0.53 -21.20 -7.04
N VAL A 72 0.50 -20.89 -7.82
CA VAL A 72 1.52 -19.90 -7.46
C VAL A 72 1.58 -18.83 -8.54
N ILE A 73 1.53 -17.57 -8.11
CA ILE A 73 1.71 -16.40 -8.98
C ILE A 73 2.94 -15.64 -8.53
N GLN A 74 3.86 -15.43 -9.46
CA GLN A 74 5.10 -14.68 -9.25
C GLN A 74 5.27 -13.60 -10.30
N PHE A 75 5.61 -12.38 -9.88
CA PHE A 75 6.11 -11.36 -10.80
C PHE A 75 7.62 -11.48 -10.89
N VAL A 76 8.11 -11.68 -12.11
CA VAL A 76 9.52 -11.86 -12.41
C VAL A 76 10.01 -10.61 -13.16
N PRO A 77 10.96 -9.83 -12.61
CA PRO A 77 11.50 -8.66 -13.29
C PRO A 77 12.30 -9.08 -14.53
N LEU A 78 12.20 -8.28 -15.60
CA LEU A 78 12.98 -8.49 -16.83
C LEU A 78 14.40 -7.91 -16.76
N GLU A 79 14.62 -6.99 -15.83
CA GLU A 79 15.92 -6.41 -15.51
C GLU A 79 16.40 -6.89 -14.12
N ASP A 80 17.48 -6.32 -13.60
CA ASP A 80 17.95 -6.62 -12.25
C ASP A 80 16.83 -6.31 -11.22
N GLY A 81 16.54 -7.26 -10.33
CA GLY A 81 15.48 -7.11 -9.33
C GLY A 81 15.26 -8.39 -8.53
N VAL A 82 14.23 -8.39 -7.68
CA VAL A 82 13.77 -9.57 -6.94
C VAL A 82 12.44 -10.07 -7.50
N ASP A 83 12.27 -11.39 -7.51
CA ASP A 83 10.97 -12.00 -7.81
C ASP A 83 9.99 -11.70 -6.66
N TYR A 84 8.78 -11.29 -7.00
CA TYR A 84 7.70 -11.10 -6.03
C TYR A 84 6.76 -12.29 -6.09
N ARG A 85 6.72 -13.10 -5.02
CA ARG A 85 5.73 -14.18 -4.89
C ARG A 85 4.47 -13.61 -4.25
N LEU A 86 3.49 -13.27 -5.09
CA LEU A 86 2.26 -12.62 -4.65
C LEU A 86 1.24 -13.61 -4.09
N LEU A 87 1.19 -14.83 -4.62
CA LEU A 87 0.25 -15.85 -4.17
C LEU A 87 0.90 -17.24 -4.14
N GLU A 88 0.61 -17.99 -3.08
CA GLU A 88 0.87 -19.42 -2.97
C GLU A 88 -0.35 -20.09 -2.31
N HIS A 89 -1.07 -20.88 -3.09
CA HIS A 89 -2.32 -21.53 -2.66
C HIS A 89 -2.36 -22.99 -3.12
N THR A 90 -3.27 -23.78 -2.55
CA THR A 90 -3.53 -25.16 -2.99
C THR A 90 -5.02 -25.38 -3.19
N GLY A 91 -5.40 -25.79 -4.40
CA GLY A 91 -6.78 -26.07 -4.80
C GLY A 91 -7.41 -24.92 -5.57
N GLU A 92 -8.74 -24.90 -5.53
CA GLU A 92 -9.55 -23.84 -6.14
C GLU A 92 -9.27 -22.51 -5.43
N PHE A 93 -9.18 -21.43 -6.20
CA PHE A 93 -8.96 -20.08 -5.69
C PHE A 93 -9.88 -19.07 -6.38
N ASP A 94 -10.40 -18.14 -5.60
CA ASP A 94 -11.15 -16.96 -6.04
C ASP A 94 -10.92 -15.89 -4.96
N GLY A 95 -10.05 -14.92 -5.24
CA GLY A 95 -9.63 -13.95 -4.24
C GLY A 95 -8.58 -12.97 -4.73
N SER A 96 -7.96 -12.26 -3.79
CA SER A 96 -6.94 -11.26 -4.08
C SER A 96 -5.71 -11.38 -3.17
N ALA A 97 -4.58 -10.92 -3.68
CA ALA A 97 -3.34 -10.76 -2.94
C ALA A 97 -2.58 -9.54 -3.46
N GLY A 98 -1.70 -8.95 -2.67
CA GLY A 98 -0.96 -7.77 -3.12
C GLY A 98 0.36 -7.60 -2.40
N ALA A 99 1.16 -6.68 -2.91
CA ALA A 99 2.42 -6.26 -2.30
C ALA A 99 2.78 -4.85 -2.77
N PHE A 100 3.79 -4.25 -2.14
CA PHE A 100 4.52 -3.16 -2.77
C PHE A 100 5.47 -3.74 -3.81
N VAL A 101 5.33 -3.32 -5.07
CA VAL A 101 6.17 -3.77 -6.19
C VAL A 101 6.97 -2.56 -6.68
N GLU A 102 8.27 -2.77 -6.95
CA GLU A 102 9.13 -1.72 -7.49
C GLU A 102 8.72 -1.33 -8.92
N GLU A 103 9.05 -0.11 -9.33
CA GLU A 103 8.85 0.33 -10.72
C GLU A 103 9.70 -0.54 -11.66
N GLY A 104 9.11 -1.04 -12.75
CA GLY A 104 9.84 -1.87 -13.69
C GLY A 104 8.98 -2.61 -14.70
N SER A 105 9.64 -3.43 -15.53
CA SER A 105 8.98 -4.33 -16.49
C SER A 105 9.05 -5.76 -15.99
N TYR A 106 7.91 -6.45 -16.04
CA TYR A 106 7.70 -7.76 -15.43
C TYR A 106 7.01 -8.72 -16.40
N VAL A 107 7.12 -10.01 -16.10
CA VAL A 107 6.22 -11.06 -16.59
C VAL A 107 5.61 -11.78 -15.39
N ILE A 108 4.43 -12.36 -15.55
CA ILE A 108 3.83 -13.24 -14.55
C ILE A 108 4.24 -14.67 -14.86
N TYR A 109 4.91 -15.33 -13.92
CA TYR A 109 5.05 -16.79 -13.93
C TYR A 109 3.94 -17.40 -13.08
N VAL A 110 3.17 -18.30 -13.69
CA VAL A 110 2.10 -19.05 -13.03
C VAL A 110 2.47 -20.54 -12.99
N ASP A 111 2.42 -21.14 -11.80
CA ASP A 111 2.47 -22.59 -11.59
C ASP A 111 1.09 -23.06 -11.12
N ALA A 112 0.38 -23.77 -11.99
CA ALA A 112 -1.01 -24.17 -11.82
C ALA A 112 -1.23 -25.58 -12.40
N ASP A 113 -2.30 -26.26 -11.95
CA ASP A 113 -2.77 -27.52 -12.53
C ASP A 113 -4.11 -27.39 -13.29
N GLY A 114 -4.73 -26.21 -13.26
CA GLY A 114 -6.00 -25.91 -13.93
C GLY A 114 -5.98 -24.61 -14.74
N ALA A 115 -7.16 -24.18 -15.19
CA ALA A 115 -7.37 -22.88 -15.79
C ALA A 115 -7.24 -21.78 -14.74
N TRP A 116 -6.78 -20.60 -15.14
CA TRP A 116 -6.60 -19.46 -14.25
C TRP A 116 -6.83 -18.14 -14.99
N ASP A 117 -7.28 -17.13 -14.25
CA ASP A 117 -7.35 -15.73 -14.68
C ASP A 117 -6.66 -14.85 -13.62
N VAL A 118 -6.00 -13.78 -14.05
CA VAL A 118 -5.33 -12.79 -13.19
C VAL A 118 -5.61 -11.39 -13.71
N VAL A 119 -6.11 -10.53 -12.83
CA VAL A 119 -6.24 -9.08 -13.06
C VAL A 119 -5.25 -8.35 -12.17
N VAL A 120 -4.31 -7.62 -12.77
CA VAL A 120 -3.35 -6.77 -12.06
C VAL A 120 -3.89 -5.35 -11.98
N ARG A 121 -3.89 -4.78 -10.77
CA ARG A 121 -4.21 -3.37 -10.52
C ARG A 121 -3.10 -2.68 -9.75
N GLN A 122 -2.96 -1.39 -9.99
CA GLN A 122 -1.98 -0.52 -9.35
C GLN A 122 -2.72 0.66 -8.70
N PRO A 123 -3.37 0.44 -7.55
CA PRO A 123 -4.28 1.42 -7.01
C PRO A 123 -3.55 2.72 -6.65
N ARG A 124 -4.18 3.86 -6.97
CA ARG A 124 -3.73 5.22 -6.63
C ARG A 124 -4.95 6.00 -6.16
N VAL A 125 -5.20 5.93 -4.87
CA VAL A 125 -6.41 6.46 -4.26
C VAL A 125 -6.11 7.74 -3.49
N SER A 126 -6.99 8.73 -3.61
CA SER A 126 -6.90 9.96 -2.85
C SER A 126 -7.42 9.79 -1.42
N ASP A 127 -6.98 10.63 -0.49
CA ASP A 127 -7.47 10.64 0.90
C ASP A 127 -8.99 10.74 1.03
N ASP A 128 -9.65 11.38 0.06
CA ASP A 128 -11.11 11.59 0.06
C ASP A 128 -11.89 10.29 -0.23
N ASP A 129 -11.25 9.32 -0.89
CA ASP A 129 -11.84 8.04 -1.27
C ASP A 129 -11.45 6.89 -0.32
N ALA A 130 -10.57 7.16 0.65
CA ALA A 130 -10.09 6.18 1.62
C ALA A 130 -10.97 6.12 2.89
N GLU A 131 -11.11 4.91 3.44
CA GLU A 131 -11.81 4.71 4.71
C GLU A 131 -10.96 5.21 5.89
N ARG A 132 -11.60 5.62 6.99
CA ARG A 132 -10.91 6.13 8.18
C ARG A 132 -11.22 5.28 9.40
N PRO A 133 -10.23 5.03 10.28
CA PRO A 133 -10.49 4.48 11.60
C PRO A 133 -11.52 5.34 12.39
N PRO A 134 -12.34 4.73 13.26
CA PRO A 134 -12.33 3.32 13.62
C PRO A 134 -13.00 2.43 12.56
N LEU A 135 -12.35 1.31 12.24
CA LEU A 135 -12.80 0.33 11.24
C LEU A 135 -12.63 -1.10 11.78
N THR A 136 -13.56 -1.98 11.43
CA THR A 136 -13.45 -3.42 11.65
C THR A 136 -13.50 -4.13 10.31
N ILE A 137 -12.51 -4.98 10.06
CA ILE A 137 -12.36 -5.75 8.84
C ILE A 137 -12.39 -7.22 9.23
N GLU A 138 -13.17 -8.01 8.51
CA GLU A 138 -13.32 -9.45 8.73
C GLU A 138 -13.07 -10.18 7.41
N GLY A 139 -12.48 -11.36 7.49
CA GLY A 139 -12.21 -12.17 6.31
C GLY A 139 -11.79 -13.60 6.63
N THR A 140 -11.61 -14.39 5.58
CA THR A 140 -11.14 -15.77 5.63
C THR A 140 -10.00 -15.93 4.62
N GLY A 141 -8.92 -16.58 5.03
CA GLY A 141 -7.76 -16.77 4.16
C GLY A 141 -6.97 -15.47 3.94
N SER A 142 -6.09 -15.46 2.95
CA SER A 142 -5.36 -14.25 2.56
C SER A 142 -6.29 -13.20 1.95
N ASN A 143 -6.00 -11.93 2.18
CA ASN A 143 -6.79 -10.83 1.67
C ASN A 143 -6.00 -9.53 1.60
N TRP A 144 -6.37 -8.68 0.66
CA TRP A 144 -5.91 -7.30 0.55
C TRP A 144 -7.05 -6.34 0.89
N SER A 145 -6.90 -5.53 1.94
CA SER A 145 -7.97 -4.65 2.42
C SER A 145 -7.55 -3.17 2.42
N GLY A 146 -8.47 -2.30 2.03
CA GLY A 146 -8.26 -0.87 1.89
C GLY A 146 -8.96 -0.35 0.64
N PRO A 147 -8.77 0.93 0.28
CA PRO A 147 -7.83 1.91 0.84
C PRO A 147 -8.24 2.45 2.22
N ILE A 148 -7.27 2.65 3.11
CA ILE A 148 -7.44 3.21 4.46
C ILE A 148 -6.53 4.42 4.62
N LEU A 149 -7.06 5.55 5.09
CA LEU A 149 -6.28 6.72 5.46
C LEU A 149 -5.81 6.57 6.91
N PHE A 150 -4.49 6.38 7.10
CA PHE A 150 -3.86 6.31 8.41
C PHE A 150 -3.53 7.73 8.91
N GLU A 151 -3.90 8.04 10.16
CA GLU A 151 -3.63 9.34 10.79
C GLU A 151 -2.64 9.16 11.96
N GLU A 152 -1.44 9.74 11.85
CA GLU A 152 -0.34 9.74 12.83
C GLU A 152 -0.06 8.36 13.48
N THR A 153 -0.77 8.03 14.55
CA THR A 153 -0.67 6.77 15.28
C THR A 153 -2.00 6.02 15.19
N THR A 154 -2.03 4.94 14.40
CA THR A 154 -3.19 4.04 14.34
C THR A 154 -2.93 2.80 15.19
N ARG A 155 -3.89 2.43 16.05
CA ARG A 155 -3.82 1.20 16.85
C ARG A 155 -4.52 0.07 16.09
N ILE A 156 -3.81 -1.02 15.89
CA ILE A 156 -4.30 -2.19 15.15
C ILE A 156 -4.38 -3.37 16.11
N ALA A 157 -5.57 -3.96 16.25
CA ALA A 157 -5.78 -5.22 16.93
C ALA A 157 -6.12 -6.32 15.91
N ALA A 158 -5.65 -7.54 16.18
CA ALA A 158 -5.96 -8.70 15.36
C ALA A 158 -6.41 -9.87 16.22
N PHE A 159 -7.40 -10.61 15.72
CA PHE A 159 -7.94 -11.82 16.30
C PHE A 159 -7.94 -12.94 15.25
N TYR A 160 -7.40 -14.11 15.63
CA TYR A 160 -7.25 -15.29 14.79
C TYR A 160 -7.36 -16.54 15.64
N GLU A 161 -8.16 -17.53 15.24
CA GLU A 161 -8.41 -18.74 16.04
C GLU A 161 -7.84 -20.03 15.43
N ASP A 162 -7.33 -19.97 14.19
CA ASP A 162 -6.79 -21.15 13.52
C ASP A 162 -5.36 -21.48 14.01
N ASN A 163 -4.93 -22.72 13.77
CA ASN A 163 -3.61 -23.22 14.21
C ASN A 163 -2.47 -22.93 13.22
N SER A 164 -2.77 -22.34 12.06
CA SER A 164 -1.80 -21.96 11.02
C SER A 164 -1.15 -20.59 11.29
N ASN A 165 -0.33 -20.10 10.36
CA ASN A 165 0.25 -18.77 10.47
C ASN A 165 -0.78 -17.69 10.15
N ILE A 166 -0.62 -16.53 10.78
CA ILE A 166 -1.21 -15.26 10.36
C ILE A 166 -0.09 -14.23 10.28
N ARG A 167 -0.03 -13.54 9.16
CA ARG A 167 0.84 -12.39 8.95
C ARG A 167 -0.01 -11.21 8.51
N VAL A 168 0.23 -10.05 9.11
CA VAL A 168 -0.47 -8.80 8.84
C VAL A 168 0.57 -7.72 8.60
N GLU A 169 0.46 -7.05 7.47
CA GLU A 169 1.35 -5.95 7.07
C GLU A 169 0.51 -4.74 6.64
N VAL A 170 1.03 -3.55 6.86
CA VAL A 170 0.49 -2.32 6.29
C VAL A 170 1.35 -1.90 5.12
N VAL A 171 0.72 -1.71 3.96
CA VAL A 171 1.39 -1.28 2.73
C VAL A 171 0.97 0.16 2.42
N PRO A 172 1.84 1.16 2.69
CA PRO A 172 1.56 2.54 2.33
C PRO A 172 1.50 2.71 0.81
N GLN A 173 0.64 3.62 0.35
CA GLN A 173 0.60 4.04 -1.05
C GLN A 173 1.76 4.97 -1.40
N GLY A 174 2.14 5.85 -0.47
CA GLY A 174 3.23 6.81 -0.66
C GLY A 174 4.59 6.12 -0.84
N ILE A 175 5.34 6.51 -1.87
CA ILE A 175 6.68 5.98 -2.19
C ILE A 175 7.77 6.60 -1.30
N ASP A 176 7.53 7.76 -0.69
CA ASP A 176 8.56 8.51 0.03
C ASP A 176 8.88 7.98 1.44
N ASP A 177 8.04 7.10 2.00
CA ASP A 177 8.23 6.52 3.34
C ASP A 177 9.17 5.30 3.38
N THR A 178 9.96 5.11 2.31
CA THR A 178 10.96 4.03 2.19
C THR A 178 12.10 4.07 3.22
N GLU A 179 12.18 5.11 4.07
CA GLU A 179 13.22 5.20 5.11
C GLU A 179 13.04 4.20 6.26
N PHE A 180 11.87 3.55 6.43
CA PHE A 180 11.66 2.59 7.54
C PHE A 180 10.98 1.27 7.17
N VAL A 181 10.68 1.06 5.89
CA VAL A 181 9.76 0.02 5.45
C VAL A 181 10.51 -1.02 4.60
N TRP A 182 10.90 -2.15 5.20
CA TRP A 182 11.62 -3.21 4.47
C TRP A 182 10.69 -3.84 3.44
N ASN A 183 10.98 -3.68 2.15
CA ASN A 183 10.13 -4.07 1.01
C ASN A 183 8.81 -3.28 0.87
N GLY A 184 8.73 -2.04 1.38
CA GLY A 184 7.54 -1.21 1.17
C GLY A 184 6.28 -1.64 1.94
N SER A 185 6.39 -2.58 2.89
CA SER A 185 5.38 -2.88 3.92
C SER A 185 5.90 -2.76 5.38
N GLU A 186 5.05 -2.29 6.30
CA GLU A 186 5.29 -2.31 7.75
C GLU A 186 4.70 -3.59 8.35
N LEU A 187 5.54 -4.45 8.93
CA LEU A 187 5.09 -5.67 9.60
C LEU A 187 4.38 -5.34 10.91
N VAL A 188 3.09 -5.68 10.99
CA VAL A 188 2.24 -5.45 12.17
C VAL A 188 2.23 -6.68 13.08
N PHE A 189 1.95 -7.86 12.50
CA PHE A 189 1.90 -9.13 13.20
C PHE A 189 2.51 -10.25 12.36
N ASP A 190 3.26 -11.14 13.00
CA ASP A 190 3.68 -12.44 12.47
C ASP A 190 3.56 -13.47 13.60
N ALA A 191 2.57 -14.35 13.49
CA ALA A 191 2.21 -15.30 14.53
C ALA A 191 1.86 -16.67 13.95
N ILE A 192 2.06 -17.72 14.77
CA ILE A 192 1.67 -19.08 14.44
C ILE A 192 0.71 -19.58 15.53
N GLY A 193 -0.46 -20.03 15.10
CA GLY A 193 -1.55 -20.49 15.95
C GLY A 193 -2.51 -19.39 16.40
N PRO A 194 -3.43 -19.71 17.33
CA PRO A 194 -4.42 -18.75 17.81
C PRO A 194 -3.76 -17.49 18.36
N PHE A 195 -4.22 -16.34 17.89
CA PHE A 195 -3.62 -15.05 18.14
C PHE A 195 -4.67 -14.02 18.53
N ALA A 196 -4.38 -13.24 19.56
CA ALA A 196 -5.12 -12.05 19.94
C ALA A 196 -4.12 -11.02 20.42
N GLY A 197 -3.89 -9.97 19.63
CA GLY A 197 -2.84 -9.00 19.87
C GLY A 197 -3.25 -7.61 19.47
N VAL A 198 -2.48 -6.63 19.94
CA VAL A 198 -2.66 -5.23 19.59
C VAL A 198 -1.32 -4.53 19.55
N THR A 199 -1.13 -3.68 18.54
CA THR A 199 0.05 -2.84 18.37
C THR A 199 -0.38 -1.45 17.87
N SER A 200 0.59 -0.55 17.72
CA SER A 200 0.40 0.74 17.08
C SER A 200 1.48 0.92 16.02
N ILE A 201 1.07 1.43 14.87
CA ILE A 201 1.95 1.84 13.78
C ILE A 201 1.99 3.37 13.71
N ASN A 202 3.03 3.92 13.11
CA ASN A 202 3.09 5.35 12.81
C ASN A 202 3.25 5.51 11.30
N THR A 203 2.12 5.57 10.63
CA THR A 203 2.00 5.77 9.19
C THR A 203 1.02 6.91 9.01
N GLU A 204 1.41 7.85 8.16
CA GLU A 204 0.55 8.91 7.67
C GLU A 204 0.31 8.60 6.19
N ASP A 205 -0.87 8.94 5.66
CA ASP A 205 -1.32 8.69 4.28
C ASP A 205 -2.15 7.41 4.07
N VAL A 206 -2.66 7.29 2.83
CA VAL A 206 -3.42 6.14 2.35
C VAL A 206 -2.53 4.89 2.31
N GLY A 207 -3.07 3.78 2.79
CA GLY A 207 -2.44 2.48 2.66
C GLY A 207 -3.46 1.35 2.67
N TYR A 208 -2.91 0.15 2.71
CA TYR A 208 -3.65 -1.10 2.65
C TYR A 208 -3.17 -2.04 3.74
N ILE A 209 -4.02 -2.98 4.13
CA ILE A 209 -3.64 -4.10 4.98
C ILE A 209 -3.53 -5.34 4.10
N ASP A 210 -2.33 -5.91 4.05
CA ASP A 210 -2.11 -7.25 3.52
C ASP A 210 -2.24 -8.26 4.65
N ILE A 211 -3.10 -9.25 4.46
CA ILE A 211 -3.30 -10.36 5.39
C ILE A 211 -2.93 -11.64 4.66
N THR A 212 -2.00 -12.40 5.24
CA THR A 212 -1.73 -13.78 4.85
C THR A 212 -2.20 -14.71 5.96
N ALA A 213 -3.23 -15.50 5.69
CA ALA A 213 -3.82 -16.44 6.65
C ALA A 213 -4.52 -17.60 5.92
N VAL A 214 -4.91 -18.64 6.65
CA VAL A 214 -5.75 -19.74 6.12
C VAL A 214 -7.17 -19.67 6.68
N GLY A 215 -7.30 -19.35 7.97
CA GLY A 215 -8.59 -19.32 8.67
C GLY A 215 -9.26 -17.95 8.68
N ASP A 216 -10.35 -17.88 9.45
CA ASP A 216 -11.09 -16.65 9.70
C ASP A 216 -10.29 -15.70 10.63
N TRP A 217 -10.34 -14.42 10.33
CA TRP A 217 -9.66 -13.37 11.10
C TRP A 217 -10.53 -12.12 11.22
N THR A 218 -10.21 -11.31 12.24
CA THR A 218 -10.76 -9.97 12.44
C THR A 218 -9.62 -8.99 12.73
N ILE A 219 -9.61 -7.86 12.03
CA ILE A 219 -8.71 -6.73 12.28
C ILE A 219 -9.55 -5.52 12.73
N GLU A 220 -9.13 -4.89 13.81
CA GLU A 220 -9.72 -3.63 14.30
C GLU A 220 -8.69 -2.51 14.25
N LEU A 221 -9.06 -1.40 13.62
CA LEU A 221 -8.28 -0.17 13.58
C LEU A 221 -8.97 0.88 14.45
N THR A 222 -8.21 1.56 15.32
CA THR A 222 -8.72 2.59 16.24
C THR A 222 -7.73 3.73 16.46
#